data_AF-A0A1S2LV24-F1
#
_entry.id   AF-A0A1S2LV24-F1
#
_cell.length_a   1.000
_cell.length_b   1.000
_cell.length_c   1.000
_cell.angle_alpha   90.00
_cell.angle_beta   90.00
_cell.angle_gamma   90.00
#
_symmetry.space_group_name_H-M   'P 1'
#
loop_
_entity.id
_entity.type
_entity.pdbx_description
1 polymer ?
#
loop_
_entity_poly.entity_id
_entity_poly.type
_entity_poly.pdbx_seq_one_letter_code
_entity_poly.pdbx_strand_id
1 'polypeptide(L)'
;MCFSGGKVYLKQFFAVLFIIIILSACNEKTHEEIGQKFLENNDYEVVSYEGKIESYEFTERTVLKIPYKLQWSVQDTESVETYIGKTVTVEEFIVSNHPSDEKLGTSIVRLFFVKGNVIGGISGPMDAEERIGAVQNIDGKTFEKIHSISLKNGKNYGMKYFSSFRLQ
;
A
#
# COMPACT_ATOMS: atom_id res chain seq x y z
N MET A 1 15.08 52.83 -42.58
CA MET A 1 15.51 52.32 -41.26
C MET A 1 15.07 50.87 -41.15
N CYS A 2 15.99 49.91 -41.28
CA CYS A 2 15.67 48.48 -41.20
C CYS A 2 15.49 48.06 -39.74
N PHE A 3 14.31 47.54 -39.40
CA PHE A 3 13.99 46.98 -38.10
C PHE A 3 14.79 45.67 -37.87
N SER A 4 15.96 45.79 -37.24
CA SER A 4 16.81 44.66 -36.83
C SER A 4 16.42 44.07 -35.45
N GLY A 5 15.20 44.33 -34.96
CA GLY A 5 14.78 43.95 -33.60
C GLY A 5 14.21 42.54 -33.45
N GLY A 6 13.65 41.94 -34.52
CA GLY A 6 12.85 40.70 -34.40
C GLY A 6 13.61 39.43 -33.99
N LYS A 7 14.91 39.35 -34.29
CA LYS A 7 15.72 38.14 -33.99
C LYS A 7 16.13 38.02 -32.53
N VAL A 8 16.20 39.14 -31.80
CA VAL A 8 16.57 39.16 -30.37
C VAL A 8 15.42 38.66 -29.51
N TYR A 9 14.20 39.13 -29.78
CA TYR A 9 13.00 38.70 -29.06
C TYR A 9 12.65 37.23 -29.33
N LEU A 10 12.91 36.70 -30.53
CA LEU A 10 12.68 35.29 -30.85
C LEU A 10 13.61 34.36 -30.04
N LYS A 11 14.90 34.71 -29.92
CA LYS A 11 15.86 33.94 -29.09
C LYS A 11 15.51 34.00 -27.59
N GLN A 12 15.09 35.16 -27.11
CA GLN A 12 14.66 35.32 -25.71
C GLN A 12 13.35 34.55 -25.43
N PHE A 13 12.43 34.50 -26.39
CA PHE A 13 11.21 33.71 -26.29
C PHE A 13 11.48 32.20 -26.20
N PHE A 14 12.39 31.68 -27.03
CA PHE A 14 12.81 30.26 -26.95
C PHE A 14 13.54 29.94 -25.64
N ALA A 15 14.35 30.86 -25.10
CA ALA A 15 15.03 30.67 -23.82
C ALA A 15 14.04 30.60 -22.65
N VAL A 16 13.02 31.47 -22.63
CA VAL A 16 11.96 31.45 -21.61
C VAL A 16 11.10 30.18 -21.73
N LEU A 17 10.75 29.77 -22.95
CA LEU A 17 10.00 28.53 -23.20
C LEU A 17 10.77 27.30 -22.72
N PHE A 18 12.09 27.25 -22.92
CA PHE A 18 12.93 26.16 -22.45
C PHE A 18 13.00 26.10 -20.92
N ILE A 19 13.05 27.26 -20.24
CA ILE A 19 13.01 27.34 -18.77
C ILE A 19 11.66 26.84 -18.22
N ILE A 20 10.54 27.17 -18.88
CA ILE A 20 9.20 26.70 -18.48
C ILE A 20 9.08 25.17 -18.62
N ILE A 21 9.69 24.58 -19.66
CA ILE A 21 9.69 23.12 -19.87
C ILE A 21 10.49 22.40 -18.78
N ILE A 22 11.63 22.96 -18.34
CA ILE A 22 12.44 22.37 -17.26
C ILE A 22 11.71 22.42 -15.91
N LEU A 23 10.92 23.47 -15.65
CA LEU A 23 10.15 23.61 -14.41
C LEU A 23 8.91 22.70 -14.35
N SER A 24 8.55 22.05 -15.46
CA SER A 24 7.39 21.15 -15.55
C SER A 24 7.76 19.68 -15.33
N ALA A 25 9.00 19.37 -14.96
CA ALA A 25 9.42 18.04 -14.53
C ALA A 25 8.74 17.70 -13.19
N CYS A 26 7.49 17.26 -13.28
CA CYS A 26 6.72 16.76 -12.16
C CYS A 26 7.37 15.44 -11.73
N ASN A 27 8.08 15.46 -10.60
CA ASN A 27 8.70 14.26 -10.05
C ASN A 27 7.57 13.39 -9.47
N GLU A 28 7.15 12.37 -10.21
CA GLU A 28 6.20 11.38 -9.72
C GLU A 28 6.85 10.65 -8.54
N LYS A 29 6.17 10.67 -7.38
CA LYS A 29 6.72 10.05 -6.19
C LYS A 29 6.70 8.54 -6.33
N THR A 30 7.77 7.88 -5.88
CA THR A 30 7.85 6.43 -5.91
C THR A 30 6.99 5.82 -4.80
N HIS A 31 6.63 4.53 -4.94
CA HIS A 31 5.96 3.81 -3.86
C HIS A 31 6.81 3.74 -2.59
N GLU A 32 8.14 3.68 -2.73
CA GLU A 32 9.08 3.76 -1.61
C GLU A 32 8.88 5.05 -0.82
N GLU A 33 8.93 6.21 -1.49
CA GLU A 33 8.77 7.52 -0.84
C GLU A 33 7.40 7.67 -0.17
N ILE A 34 6.35 7.17 -0.82
CA ILE A 34 4.98 7.23 -0.30
C ILE A 34 4.80 6.29 0.90
N GLY A 35 5.31 5.05 0.77
CA GLY A 35 5.22 4.01 1.80
C GLY A 35 6.03 4.35 3.03
N GLN A 36 7.27 4.82 2.86
CA GLN A 36 8.11 5.29 3.96
C GLN A 36 7.43 6.42 4.72
N LYS A 37 6.94 7.45 4.02
CA LYS A 37 6.25 8.57 4.67
C LYS A 37 4.97 8.11 5.39
N PHE A 38 4.24 7.16 4.81
CA PHE A 38 3.06 6.59 5.45
C PHE A 38 3.44 5.87 6.76
N LEU A 39 4.49 5.06 6.76
CA LEU A 39 4.96 4.33 7.94
C LEU A 39 5.47 5.29 9.03
N GLU A 40 6.30 6.27 8.67
CA GLU A 40 6.82 7.27 9.61
C GLU A 40 5.69 8.09 10.27
N ASN A 41 4.66 8.45 9.51
CA ASN A 41 3.48 9.14 10.06
C ASN A 41 2.66 8.29 11.04
N ASN A 42 2.87 6.97 11.05
CA ASN A 42 2.25 6.02 11.98
C ASN A 42 3.24 5.56 13.07
N ASP A 43 4.27 6.37 13.34
CA ASP A 43 5.28 6.15 14.39
C ASP A 43 6.17 4.90 14.20
N TYR A 44 6.24 4.37 12.97
CA TYR A 44 7.21 3.32 12.61
C TYR A 44 8.53 3.92 12.15
N GLU A 45 9.64 3.24 12.45
CA GLU A 45 10.95 3.56 11.89
C GLU A 45 11.25 2.57 10.76
N VAL A 46 11.51 3.07 9.55
CA VAL A 46 11.82 2.23 8.38
C VAL A 46 13.30 1.85 8.41
N VAL A 47 13.58 0.56 8.55
CA VAL A 47 14.93 -0.02 8.53
C VAL A 47 15.39 -0.24 7.09
N SER A 48 14.52 -0.82 6.25
CA SER A 48 14.80 -1.04 4.84
C SER A 48 13.52 -1.15 4.00
N TYR A 49 13.68 -0.89 2.71
CA TYR A 49 12.68 -1.13 1.68
C TYR A 49 13.14 -2.31 0.81
N GLU A 50 12.33 -3.36 0.76
CA GLU A 50 12.65 -4.62 0.08
C GLU A 50 12.08 -4.66 -1.35
N GLY A 51 11.32 -3.64 -1.74
CA GLY A 51 10.75 -3.54 -3.07
C GLY A 51 9.37 -4.19 -3.22
N LYS A 52 8.96 -4.27 -4.49
CA LYS A 52 7.70 -4.87 -4.89
C LYS A 52 7.79 -6.38 -4.87
N ILE A 53 7.05 -7.00 -3.97
CA ILE A 53 7.00 -8.46 -3.83
C ILE A 53 5.88 -9.08 -4.68
N GLU A 54 4.82 -8.33 -4.97
CA GLU A 54 3.67 -8.82 -5.72
C GLU A 54 2.92 -7.71 -6.46
N SER A 55 2.26 -8.06 -7.57
CA SER A 55 1.22 -7.24 -8.17
C SER A 55 0.14 -8.14 -8.77
N TYR A 56 -1.12 -7.87 -8.48
CA TYR A 56 -2.24 -8.69 -8.94
C TYR A 56 -3.48 -7.84 -9.21
N GLU A 57 -4.36 -8.36 -10.06
CA GLU A 57 -5.70 -7.81 -10.22
C GLU A 57 -6.60 -8.31 -9.09
N PHE A 58 -7.19 -7.37 -8.37
CA PHE A 58 -8.09 -7.68 -7.28
C PHE A 58 -9.49 -7.99 -7.83
N THR A 59 -9.79 -9.26 -8.00
CA THR A 59 -11.10 -9.74 -8.48
C THR A 59 -11.84 -10.47 -7.35
N GLU A 60 -13.15 -10.71 -7.53
CA GLU A 60 -13.92 -11.56 -6.63
C GLU A 60 -13.30 -12.96 -6.49
N ARG A 61 -12.71 -13.49 -7.56
CA ARG A 61 -12.03 -14.79 -7.51
C ARG A 61 -10.72 -14.72 -6.73
N THR A 62 -10.00 -13.61 -6.81
CA THR A 62 -8.75 -13.39 -6.08
C THR A 62 -9.01 -13.31 -4.58
N VAL A 63 -9.99 -12.50 -4.14
CA VAL A 63 -10.29 -12.30 -2.71
C VAL A 63 -10.81 -13.57 -2.02
N LEU A 64 -11.36 -14.53 -2.77
CA LEU A 64 -11.83 -15.79 -2.20
C LEU A 64 -10.71 -16.83 -1.99
N LYS A 65 -9.52 -16.61 -2.55
CA LYS A 65 -8.37 -17.54 -2.44
C LYS A 65 -7.48 -17.18 -1.26
N ILE A 66 -6.92 -18.20 -0.62
CA ILE A 66 -5.81 -18.04 0.34
C ILE A 66 -4.53 -17.76 -0.48
N PRO A 67 -3.66 -16.81 -0.07
CA PRO A 67 -3.69 -16.05 1.19
C PRO A 67 -4.55 -14.77 1.16
N TYR A 68 -4.93 -14.27 -0.02
CA TYR A 68 -5.60 -12.98 -0.18
C TYR A 68 -6.85 -12.81 0.70
N LYS A 69 -7.69 -13.84 0.81
CA LYS A 69 -8.87 -13.81 1.69
C LYS A 69 -8.54 -13.42 3.12
N LEU A 70 -7.45 -13.95 3.66
CA LEU A 70 -7.02 -13.66 5.03
C LEU A 70 -6.41 -12.25 5.13
N GLN A 71 -5.58 -11.89 4.16
CA GLN A 71 -4.95 -10.57 4.09
C GLN A 71 -5.97 -9.43 3.97
N TRP A 72 -6.99 -9.61 3.14
CA TRP A 72 -8.06 -8.62 2.95
C TRP A 72 -9.07 -8.62 4.10
N SER A 73 -9.18 -9.70 4.87
CA SER A 73 -10.07 -9.75 6.04
C SER A 73 -9.64 -8.83 7.18
N VAL A 74 -8.35 -8.49 7.26
CA VAL A 74 -7.80 -7.65 8.34
C VAL A 74 -7.65 -6.18 7.93
N GLN A 75 -8.18 -5.79 6.77
CA GLN A 75 -8.13 -4.39 6.36
C GLN A 75 -9.27 -3.64 7.03
N ASP A 76 -8.98 -2.44 7.54
CA ASP A 76 -9.97 -1.56 8.18
C ASP A 76 -10.86 -0.82 7.15
N THR A 77 -10.91 -1.32 5.91
CA THR A 77 -11.64 -0.69 4.83
C THR A 77 -13.05 -1.26 4.79
N GLU A 78 -14.05 -0.47 5.19
CA GLU A 78 -15.47 -0.80 5.03
C GLU A 78 -15.86 -1.08 3.57
N SER A 79 -14.98 -0.75 2.61
CA SER A 79 -15.26 -0.77 1.18
C SER A 79 -14.28 -1.63 0.37
N VAL A 80 -13.96 -2.85 0.83
CA VAL A 80 -13.13 -3.81 0.05
C VAL A 80 -13.62 -3.94 -1.41
N GLU A 81 -14.95 -3.92 -1.61
CA GLU A 81 -15.60 -3.94 -2.94
C GLU A 81 -15.12 -2.85 -3.88
N THR A 82 -14.80 -1.67 -3.35
CA THR A 82 -14.36 -0.53 -4.17
C THR A 82 -13.01 -0.75 -4.82
N TYR A 83 -12.28 -1.79 -4.42
CA TYR A 83 -11.01 -2.16 -5.02
C TYR A 83 -11.16 -3.25 -6.08
N ILE A 84 -12.35 -3.86 -6.25
CA ILE A 84 -12.58 -4.89 -7.26
C ILE A 84 -12.31 -4.33 -8.67
N GLY A 85 -11.60 -5.10 -9.47
CA GLY A 85 -11.12 -4.74 -10.81
C GLY A 85 -9.92 -3.80 -10.83
N LYS A 86 -9.35 -3.43 -9.67
CA LYS A 86 -8.14 -2.61 -9.60
C LYS A 86 -6.90 -3.49 -9.45
N THR A 87 -5.77 -3.00 -9.96
CA THR A 87 -4.46 -3.59 -9.69
C THR A 87 -3.99 -3.17 -8.30
N VAL A 88 -3.64 -4.16 -7.49
CA VAL A 88 -3.01 -3.99 -6.19
C VAL A 88 -1.54 -4.32 -6.34
N THR A 89 -0.69 -3.42 -5.86
CA THR A 89 0.75 -3.62 -5.78
C THR A 89 1.12 -3.80 -4.32
N VAL A 90 1.92 -4.81 -4.00
CA VAL A 90 2.37 -5.11 -2.64
C VAL A 90 3.85 -4.76 -2.54
N GLU A 91 4.15 -3.81 -1.67
CA GLU A 91 5.50 -3.31 -1.40
C GLU A 91 5.90 -3.72 0.02
N GLU A 92 7.12 -4.21 0.19
CA GLU A 92 7.62 -4.73 1.48
C GLU A 92 8.63 -3.79 2.12
N PHE A 93 8.47 -3.58 3.42
CA PHE A 93 9.34 -2.78 4.27
C PHE A 93 9.71 -3.58 5.51
N ILE A 94 10.94 -3.39 5.97
CA ILE A 94 11.35 -3.80 7.31
C ILE A 94 11.27 -2.58 8.20
N VAL A 95 10.56 -2.70 9.31
CA VAL A 95 10.36 -1.61 10.28
C VAL A 95 10.80 -2.03 11.67
N SER A 96 11.16 -1.05 12.49
CA SER A 96 11.26 -1.15 13.95
C SER A 96 10.13 -0.36 14.60
N ASN A 97 9.98 -0.52 15.92
CA ASN A 97 8.95 0.12 16.74
C ASN A 97 7.51 -0.31 16.39
N HIS A 98 7.36 -1.52 15.84
CA HIS A 98 6.05 -2.10 15.58
C HIS A 98 5.45 -2.68 16.87
N PRO A 99 4.13 -2.54 17.14
CA PRO A 99 3.50 -3.03 18.37
C PRO A 99 3.69 -4.53 18.68
N SER A 100 4.08 -5.32 17.67
CA SER A 100 4.32 -6.76 17.79
C SER A 100 5.82 -7.14 17.79
N ASP A 101 6.73 -6.18 17.93
CA ASP A 101 8.19 -6.37 18.01
C ASP A 101 8.64 -6.96 19.36
N GLU A 102 8.16 -8.16 19.71
CA GLU A 102 8.49 -8.74 21.02
C GLU A 102 9.81 -9.54 21.04
N LYS A 103 10.35 -9.97 19.89
CA LYS A 103 11.48 -10.93 19.84
C LYS A 103 12.70 -10.50 19.04
N LEU A 104 12.50 -9.91 17.87
CA LEU A 104 13.60 -9.58 16.94
C LEU A 104 13.87 -8.08 16.84
N GLY A 105 13.01 -7.25 17.45
CA GLY A 105 13.10 -5.79 17.38
C GLY A 105 12.75 -5.18 16.02
N THR A 106 12.37 -6.01 15.06
CA THR A 106 11.90 -5.61 13.73
C THR A 106 10.75 -6.50 13.25
N SER A 107 9.91 -5.92 12.38
CA SER A 107 8.76 -6.56 11.74
C SER A 107 8.80 -6.33 10.22
N ILE A 108 8.23 -7.28 9.48
CA ILE A 108 7.90 -7.11 8.07
C ILE A 108 6.56 -6.39 7.98
N VAL A 109 6.50 -5.33 7.19
CA VAL A 109 5.25 -4.66 6.81
C VAL A 109 5.10 -4.70 5.29
N ARG A 110 3.95 -5.20 4.83
CA ARG A 110 3.58 -5.26 3.41
C ARG A 110 2.44 -4.29 3.18
N LEU A 111 2.72 -3.20 2.47
CA LEU A 111 1.75 -2.16 2.14
C LEU A 111 1.06 -2.48 0.82
N PHE A 112 -0.25 -2.28 0.78
CA PHE A 112 -1.06 -2.45 -0.42
C PHE A 112 -1.28 -1.10 -1.09
N PHE A 113 -0.87 -1.01 -2.35
CA PHE A 113 -0.99 0.19 -3.17
C PHE A 113 -2.03 0.03 -4.26
N VAL A 114 -2.87 1.05 -4.41
CA VAL A 114 -3.79 1.19 -5.54
C VAL A 114 -3.69 2.61 -6.09
N LYS A 115 -3.36 2.74 -7.38
CA LYS A 115 -3.15 4.03 -8.05
C LYS A 115 -2.21 4.96 -7.27
N GLY A 116 -1.09 4.42 -6.77
CA GLY A 116 -0.08 5.17 -6.02
C GLY A 116 -0.44 5.54 -4.58
N ASN A 117 -1.57 5.07 -4.04
CA ASN A 117 -1.98 5.35 -2.66
C ASN A 117 -1.92 4.07 -1.82
N VAL A 118 -1.43 4.19 -0.58
CA VAL A 118 -1.52 3.12 0.42
C VAL A 118 -2.98 2.99 0.85
N ILE A 119 -3.54 1.80 0.69
CA ILE A 119 -4.93 1.48 1.04
C ILE A 119 -5.06 0.55 2.25
N GLY A 120 -3.93 0.09 2.76
CA GLY A 120 -3.85 -0.87 3.85
C GLY A 120 -2.58 -1.70 3.77
N GLY A 121 -2.56 -2.83 4.46
CA GLY A 121 -1.42 -3.73 4.48
C GLY A 121 -1.52 -4.78 5.57
N ILE A 122 -0.49 -5.60 5.64
CA ILE A 122 -0.32 -6.61 6.68
C ILE A 122 1.04 -6.46 7.34
N SER A 123 1.16 -6.92 8.58
CA SER A 123 2.44 -7.02 9.26
C SER A 123 2.62 -8.39 9.90
N GLY A 124 3.87 -8.72 10.22
CA GLY A 124 4.23 -9.93 10.93
C GLY A 124 5.71 -9.95 11.30
N PRO A 125 6.12 -10.84 12.21
CA PRO A 125 7.53 -10.98 12.55
C PRO A 125 8.33 -11.47 11.33
N MET A 126 9.64 -11.17 11.31
CA MET A 126 10.53 -11.53 10.20
C MET A 126 10.57 -13.04 9.90
N ASP A 127 10.23 -13.89 10.88
CA ASP A 127 10.17 -15.36 10.75
C ASP A 127 8.76 -15.90 10.38
N ALA A 128 7.82 -15.02 9.97
CA ALA A 128 6.42 -15.37 9.82
C ALA A 128 6.02 -16.09 8.52
N GLU A 129 6.97 -16.42 7.62
CA GLU A 129 6.68 -16.87 6.25
C GLU A 129 5.74 -18.08 6.12
N GLU A 130 5.39 -18.77 7.21
CA GLU A 130 4.53 -19.96 7.17
C GLU A 130 3.29 -19.91 8.09
N ARG A 131 2.97 -18.78 8.73
CA ARG A 131 1.86 -18.75 9.70
C ARG A 131 0.49 -18.51 9.04
N ILE A 132 0.02 -19.50 8.29
CA ILE A 132 -1.37 -19.55 7.79
C ILE A 132 -2.34 -19.43 8.98
N GLY A 133 -3.05 -18.30 9.06
CA GLY A 133 -4.08 -18.05 10.09
C GLY A 133 -3.71 -17.06 11.20
N ALA A 134 -2.52 -16.44 11.16
CA ALA A 134 -2.11 -15.38 12.08
C ALA A 134 -1.83 -14.05 11.35
N VAL A 135 -2.62 -13.74 10.33
CA VAL A 135 -2.47 -12.49 9.58
C VAL A 135 -2.94 -11.33 10.46
N GLN A 136 -2.12 -10.28 10.51
CA GLN A 136 -2.41 -9.04 11.22
C GLN A 136 -2.45 -7.89 10.22
N ASN A 137 -3.23 -6.85 10.51
CA ASN A 137 -3.12 -5.58 9.81
C ASN A 137 -1.80 -4.88 10.20
N ILE A 138 -1.50 -3.74 9.58
CA ILE A 138 -0.28 -2.97 9.87
C ILE A 138 -0.13 -2.55 11.34
N ASP A 139 -1.20 -2.51 12.13
CA ASP A 139 -1.17 -2.18 13.57
C ASP A 139 -1.01 -3.43 14.47
N GLY A 140 -0.76 -4.61 13.89
CA GLY A 140 -0.70 -5.88 14.62
C GLY A 140 -2.08 -6.39 15.08
N LYS A 141 -3.19 -5.86 14.58
CA LYS A 141 -4.55 -6.32 14.93
C LYS A 141 -4.95 -7.51 14.06
N THR A 142 -5.45 -8.57 14.70
CA THR A 142 -6.07 -9.70 14.01
C THR A 142 -7.52 -9.36 13.62
N PHE A 143 -8.10 -10.18 12.74
CA PHE A 143 -9.51 -10.10 12.35
C PHE A 143 -10.46 -9.98 13.55
N GLU A 144 -10.21 -10.77 14.59
CA GLU A 144 -11.01 -10.79 15.82
C GLU A 144 -10.97 -9.46 16.57
N LYS A 145 -9.81 -8.81 16.60
CA LYS A 145 -9.63 -7.52 17.27
C LYS A 145 -10.29 -6.39 16.47
N ILE A 146 -10.27 -6.46 15.14
CA ILE A 146 -10.93 -5.50 14.25
C ILE A 146 -12.46 -5.60 14.39
N HIS A 147 -13.01 -6.81 14.30
CA HIS A 147 -14.46 -7.00 14.33
C HIS A 147 -15.04 -7.19 15.74
N SER A 148 -14.23 -7.11 16.79
CA SER A 148 -14.63 -7.37 18.17
C SER A 148 -15.33 -8.73 18.37
N ILE A 149 -14.85 -9.76 17.68
CA ILE A 149 -15.40 -11.13 17.71
C ILE A 149 -14.47 -12.04 18.51
N SER A 150 -15.00 -13.00 19.27
CA SER A 150 -14.15 -13.97 19.99
C SER A 150 -13.43 -14.94 19.04
N LEU A 151 -12.22 -15.39 19.41
CA LEU A 151 -11.39 -16.34 18.65
C LEU A 151 -12.13 -17.63 18.26
N LYS A 152 -13.08 -18.10 19.08
CA LYS A 152 -13.91 -19.29 18.79
C LYS A 152 -14.83 -19.08 17.59
N ASN A 153 -15.22 -17.84 17.32
CA ASN A 153 -16.16 -17.47 16.27
C ASN A 153 -15.44 -16.89 15.03
N GLY A 154 -14.26 -16.29 15.17
CA GLY A 154 -13.52 -15.59 14.10
C GLY A 154 -13.26 -16.43 12.84
N LYS A 155 -12.83 -17.70 13.00
CA LYS A 155 -12.54 -18.61 11.87
C LYS A 155 -13.74 -18.86 10.95
N ASN A 156 -14.94 -18.91 11.51
CA ASN A 156 -16.17 -19.10 10.74
C ASN A 156 -16.72 -17.78 10.17
N TYR A 157 -16.48 -16.66 10.86
CA TYR A 157 -16.98 -15.34 10.45
C TYR A 157 -16.22 -14.75 9.26
N GLY A 158 -14.89 -14.83 9.21
CA GLY A 158 -14.14 -14.38 8.03
C GLY A 158 -14.52 -15.17 6.76
N MET A 159 -14.85 -16.46 6.92
CA MET A 159 -15.39 -17.25 5.83
C MET A 159 -16.80 -16.83 5.41
N LYS A 160 -17.65 -16.46 6.38
CA LYS A 160 -19.01 -15.99 6.14
C LYS A 160 -19.07 -14.60 5.51
N TYR A 161 -18.24 -13.66 5.97
CA TYR A 161 -18.14 -12.28 5.45
C TYR A 161 -17.84 -12.28 3.95
N PHE A 162 -16.85 -13.05 3.51
CA PHE A 162 -16.57 -13.16 2.07
C PHE A 162 -17.60 -14.00 1.29
N SER A 163 -18.35 -14.89 1.96
CA SER A 163 -19.44 -15.62 1.32
C SER A 163 -20.71 -14.80 1.11
N SER A 164 -20.93 -13.73 1.89
CA SER A 164 -22.07 -12.82 1.70
C SER A 164 -21.93 -11.89 0.49
N PHE A 165 -20.72 -11.67 -0.03
CA PHE A 165 -20.54 -10.99 -1.33
C PHE A 165 -21.16 -11.76 -2.50
N ARG A 166 -21.53 -13.03 -2.31
CA ARG A 166 -22.12 -13.88 -3.34
C ARG A 166 -23.63 -13.64 -3.56
N LEU A 167 -24.25 -12.71 -2.82
CA LEU A 167 -25.71 -12.51 -2.79
C LEU A 167 -26.19 -11.11 -3.21
N GLN A 168 -25.36 -10.31 -3.87
CA GLN A 168 -25.80 -9.06 -4.52
C GLN A 168 -25.63 -9.14 -6.04
#